data_AF-A0A661K465-F1
#
_entry.id   AF-A0A661K465-F1
#
_cell.length_a   1.000
_cell.length_b   1.000
_cell.length_c   1.000
_cell.angle_alpha   90.00
_cell.angle_beta   90.00
_cell.angle_gamma   90.00
#
_symmetry.space_group_name_H-M   'P 1'
#
loop_
_entity.id
_entity.type
_entity.pdbx_description
1 polymer ?
#
loop_
_entity_poly.entity_id
_entity_poly.type
_entity_poly.pdbx_seq_one_letter_code
_entity_poly.pdbx_strand_id
1 'polypeptide(L)'
;MAKIEITRTELVWPGKYNEDGTLKEVPRVNLPFQVIETINESRATRQAKIGGQQIGLFDIWEGKEGETFEEGWKNKLIWGDNLLVMGSLLENFAGKIDLIYIDPPFATGADFRVKFKIAEDGIRIAKMGELPDIEKLASAIEEKVYRDTWGRGLASYFEMLFDRLWLARDLLSEHGSIYLHLDPTVSH
;
A
#
# COMPACT_ATOMS: atom_id res chain seq x y z
N MET A 1 23.55 16.20 13.91
CA MET A 1 23.08 15.66 12.61
C MET A 1 24.31 15.35 11.79
N ALA A 2 24.44 14.12 11.29
CA ALA A 2 25.53 13.77 10.37
C ALA A 2 25.45 14.70 9.14
N LYS A 3 26.57 15.29 8.76
CA LYS A 3 26.66 16.20 7.63
C LYS A 3 26.62 15.35 6.36
N ILE A 4 25.51 15.41 5.62
CA ILE A 4 25.35 14.67 4.38
C ILE A 4 26.17 15.39 3.30
N GLU A 5 27.24 14.77 2.81
CA GLU A 5 28.00 15.28 1.66
C GLU A 5 27.33 14.81 0.36
N ILE A 6 26.88 15.77 -0.46
CA ILE A 6 26.25 15.49 -1.76
C ILE A 6 27.35 15.41 -2.81
N THR A 7 27.67 14.18 -3.25
CA THR A 7 28.75 13.91 -4.23
C THR A 7 28.28 13.77 -5.67
N ARG A 8 26.95 13.67 -5.90
CA ARG A 8 26.30 13.56 -7.21
C ARG A 8 24.89 14.16 -7.18
N THR A 9 24.33 14.43 -8.35
CA THR A 9 22.94 14.91 -8.49
C THR A 9 21.97 13.79 -8.13
N GLU A 10 21.54 13.76 -6.88
CA GLU A 10 20.52 12.83 -6.39
C GLU A 10 19.68 13.46 -5.28
N LEU A 11 18.46 12.96 -5.09
CA LEU A 11 17.64 13.33 -3.95
C LEU A 11 18.22 12.69 -2.68
N VAL A 12 18.44 13.48 -1.63
CA VAL A 12 18.93 12.98 -0.34
C VAL A 12 18.03 13.45 0.80
N TRP A 13 17.63 12.53 1.67
CA TRP A 13 16.84 12.79 2.86
C TRP A 13 17.40 12.05 4.08
N PRO A 14 17.11 12.51 5.32
CA PRO A 14 17.48 11.80 6.53
C PRO A 14 16.91 10.38 6.54
N GLY A 15 17.77 9.37 6.68
CA GLY A 15 17.37 7.95 6.69
C GLY A 15 17.53 7.22 5.35
N LYS A 16 17.95 7.92 4.26
CA LYS A 16 18.30 7.26 2.99
C LYS A 16 19.53 6.36 3.10
N TYR A 17 20.52 6.79 3.88
CA TYR A 17 21.76 6.06 4.14
C TYR A 17 21.88 5.69 5.61
N ASN A 18 22.52 4.57 5.87
CA ASN A 18 22.96 4.13 7.18
C ASN A 18 24.15 4.99 7.65
N GLU A 19 24.54 4.86 8.93
CA GLU A 19 25.66 5.63 9.51
C GLU A 19 27.02 5.35 8.82
N ASP A 20 27.16 4.19 8.17
CA ASP A 20 28.32 3.77 7.40
C ASP A 20 28.32 4.29 5.94
N GLY A 21 27.29 5.05 5.54
CA GLY A 21 27.13 5.58 4.18
C GLY A 21 26.56 4.59 3.17
N THR A 22 26.20 3.37 3.58
CA THR A 22 25.49 2.42 2.71
C THR A 22 24.03 2.81 2.55
N LEU A 23 23.42 2.46 1.42
CA LEU A 23 21.98 2.67 1.23
C LEU A 23 21.21 1.81 2.22
N LYS A 24 20.19 2.40 2.86
CA LYS A 24 19.30 1.65 3.75
C LYS A 24 18.63 0.52 2.98
N GLU A 25 18.72 -0.70 3.49
CA GLU A 25 18.07 -1.85 2.88
C GLU A 25 16.56 -1.78 3.05
N VAL A 26 15.86 -2.04 1.95
CA VAL A 26 14.39 -2.13 1.94
C VAL A 26 14.00 -3.53 2.43
N PRO A 27 13.12 -3.64 3.44
CA PRO A 27 12.75 -4.93 4.00
C PRO A 27 12.02 -5.79 2.96
N ARG A 28 12.56 -7.00 2.73
CA ARG A 28 11.97 -8.03 1.85
C ARG A 28 11.43 -9.15 2.71
N VAL A 29 10.27 -8.91 3.31
CA VAL A 29 9.64 -9.90 4.19
C VAL A 29 8.64 -10.70 3.38
N ASN A 30 8.76 -12.03 3.44
CA ASN A 30 7.75 -12.94 2.91
C ASN A 30 6.78 -13.32 4.04
N LEU A 31 5.64 -12.63 4.08
CA LEU A 31 4.55 -12.91 5.03
C LEU A 31 3.31 -13.41 4.29
N PRO A 32 2.54 -14.32 4.89
CA PRO A 32 1.22 -14.67 4.37
C PRO A 32 0.32 -13.43 4.38
N PHE A 33 -0.37 -13.19 3.27
CA PHE A 33 -1.33 -12.10 3.12
C PHE A 33 -2.70 -12.63 2.71
N GLN A 34 -3.74 -11.83 2.99
CA GLN A 34 -5.12 -12.21 2.72
C GLN A 34 -5.55 -11.74 1.32
N VAL A 35 -6.08 -12.66 0.53
CA VAL A 35 -6.76 -12.33 -0.74
C VAL A 35 -8.26 -12.17 -0.47
N ILE A 36 -8.75 -10.93 -0.54
CA ILE A 36 -10.15 -10.58 -0.28
C ILE A 36 -11.03 -11.06 -1.42
N GLU A 37 -10.65 -10.74 -2.65
CA GLU A 37 -11.48 -11.01 -3.83
C GLU A 37 -10.65 -11.59 -4.95
N THR A 38 -11.26 -12.53 -5.65
CA THR A 38 -10.72 -13.07 -6.87
C THR A 38 -11.67 -12.64 -7.98
N ILE A 39 -11.35 -11.52 -8.65
CA ILE A 39 -12.22 -10.89 -9.63
C ILE A 39 -12.36 -11.89 -10.79
N ASN A 40 -13.58 -12.43 -10.97
CA ASN A 40 -14.04 -13.49 -11.91
C ASN A 40 -14.68 -14.71 -11.22
N GLU A 41 -14.70 -14.79 -9.88
CA GLU A 41 -15.62 -15.70 -9.17
C GLU A 41 -16.81 -14.93 -8.60
N SER A 42 -18.03 -15.38 -8.92
CA SER A 42 -19.21 -14.83 -8.24
C SER A 42 -19.17 -15.20 -6.76
N ARG A 43 -19.63 -14.30 -5.86
CA ARG A 43 -19.76 -14.61 -4.42
C ARG A 43 -20.55 -15.91 -4.18
N ALA A 44 -21.53 -16.20 -5.04
CA ALA A 44 -22.33 -17.42 -4.98
C ALA A 44 -21.51 -18.68 -5.29
N THR A 45 -20.65 -18.63 -6.32
CA THR A 45 -19.77 -19.75 -6.70
C THR A 45 -18.72 -20.02 -5.62
N ARG A 46 -18.20 -18.96 -4.97
CA ARG A 46 -17.27 -19.09 -3.83
C ARG A 46 -17.97 -19.67 -2.59
N GLN A 47 -19.15 -19.17 -2.22
CA GLN A 47 -19.92 -19.71 -1.10
C GLN A 47 -20.32 -21.19 -1.30
N ALA A 48 -20.61 -21.57 -2.55
CA ALA A 48 -20.86 -22.97 -2.90
C ALA A 48 -19.61 -23.86 -2.78
N LYS A 49 -18.43 -23.38 -3.19
CA LYS A 49 -17.15 -24.09 -3.00
C LYS A 49 -16.73 -24.19 -1.53
N ILE A 50 -16.99 -23.16 -0.73
CA ILE A 50 -16.66 -23.10 0.69
C ILE A 50 -17.73 -23.83 1.54
N GLY A 51 -18.74 -24.43 0.92
CA GLY A 51 -19.73 -25.26 1.62
C GLY A 51 -20.49 -24.53 2.73
N GLY A 52 -20.70 -23.21 2.58
CA GLY A 52 -21.36 -22.39 3.59
C GLY A 52 -20.48 -21.98 4.78
N GLN A 53 -19.17 -22.28 4.79
CA GLN A 53 -18.26 -21.67 5.76
C GLN A 53 -17.95 -20.21 5.38
N GLN A 54 -17.88 -19.36 6.40
CA GLN A 54 -17.43 -17.98 6.27
C GLN A 54 -15.97 -17.99 5.78
N ILE A 55 -15.61 -17.09 4.86
CA ILE A 55 -14.22 -16.90 4.39
C ILE A 55 -13.32 -16.83 5.62
N GLY A 56 -12.52 -17.87 5.86
CA GLY A 56 -11.68 -17.94 7.04
C GLY A 56 -10.55 -16.93 6.94
N LEU A 57 -10.03 -16.50 8.10
CA LEU A 57 -8.78 -15.73 8.17
C LEU A 57 -7.58 -16.47 7.52
N PHE A 58 -7.75 -17.75 7.17
CA PHE A 58 -6.73 -18.66 6.67
C PHE A 58 -6.91 -19.04 5.19
N ASP A 59 -7.77 -18.34 4.44
CA ASP A 59 -7.78 -18.41 2.96
C ASP A 59 -6.53 -17.69 2.42
N ILE A 60 -5.38 -18.36 2.58
CA ILE A 60 -4.04 -17.87 2.23
C ILE A 60 -3.76 -18.25 0.77
N TRP A 61 -3.16 -17.33 0.04
CA TRP A 61 -2.74 -17.60 -1.33
C TRP A 61 -1.57 -18.60 -1.37
N GLU A 62 -1.76 -19.73 -2.04
CA GLU A 62 -0.76 -20.82 -2.10
C GLU A 62 0.15 -20.77 -3.34
N GLY A 63 -0.11 -19.88 -4.31
CA GLY A 63 0.74 -19.73 -5.51
C GLY A 63 0.71 -20.89 -6.51
N LYS A 64 -0.23 -21.84 -6.40
CA LYS A 64 -0.32 -23.05 -7.26
C LYS A 64 -1.14 -22.86 -8.54
N GLU A 65 -1.46 -21.63 -8.91
CA GLU A 65 -2.23 -21.33 -10.13
C GLU A 65 -1.28 -21.28 -11.34
N GLY A 66 -1.76 -21.64 -12.53
CA GLY A 66 -0.98 -21.43 -13.77
C GLY A 66 -0.94 -19.97 -14.21
N GLU A 67 -0.35 -19.72 -15.38
CA GLU A 67 -0.12 -18.34 -15.88
C GLU A 67 -1.31 -17.82 -16.69
N THR A 68 -2.16 -18.72 -17.19
CA THR A 68 -3.32 -18.39 -18.03
C THR A 68 -4.64 -18.66 -17.31
N PHE A 69 -5.73 -18.02 -17.78
CA PHE A 69 -7.06 -18.20 -17.21
C PHE A 69 -7.53 -19.65 -17.31
N GLU A 70 -7.20 -20.30 -18.42
CA GLU A 70 -7.45 -21.72 -18.71
C GLU A 70 -6.71 -22.64 -17.72
N GLU A 71 -5.54 -22.22 -17.25
CA GLU A 71 -4.74 -22.89 -16.22
C GLU A 71 -5.14 -22.49 -14.79
N GLY A 72 -6.24 -21.75 -14.64
CA GLY A 72 -6.81 -21.38 -13.35
C GLY A 72 -6.30 -20.07 -12.77
N TRP A 73 -5.54 -19.28 -13.53
CA TRP A 73 -5.16 -17.91 -13.13
C TRP A 73 -6.39 -17.05 -12.89
N LYS A 74 -6.36 -16.26 -11.81
CA LYS A 74 -7.41 -15.29 -11.53
C LYS A 74 -6.87 -14.01 -10.94
N ASN A 75 -7.50 -12.90 -11.31
CA ASN A 75 -7.24 -11.56 -10.78
C ASN A 75 -7.44 -11.52 -9.26
N LYS A 76 -6.62 -10.78 -8.52
CA LYS A 76 -6.62 -10.77 -7.05
C LYS A 76 -6.76 -9.36 -6.51
N LEU A 77 -7.57 -9.24 -5.47
CA LEU A 77 -7.64 -8.09 -4.57
C LEU A 77 -7.03 -8.52 -3.24
N ILE A 78 -5.90 -7.90 -2.88
CA ILE A 78 -5.14 -8.23 -1.66
C ILE A 78 -5.35 -7.12 -0.64
N TRP A 79 -5.52 -7.49 0.62
CA TRP A 79 -5.63 -6.53 1.72
C TRP A 79 -4.46 -6.64 2.68
N GLY A 80 -3.84 -5.50 2.94
CA GLY A 80 -2.67 -5.38 3.81
C GLY A 80 -1.88 -4.10 3.54
N ASP A 81 -0.80 -3.91 4.29
CA ASP A 81 0.19 -2.87 3.98
C ASP A 81 0.90 -3.25 2.68
N ASN A 82 0.83 -2.38 1.67
CA ASN A 82 1.38 -2.65 0.34
C ASN A 82 2.89 -2.94 0.36
N LEU A 83 3.67 -2.43 1.32
CA LEU A 83 5.09 -2.72 1.42
C LEU A 83 5.31 -4.21 1.74
N LEU A 84 4.56 -4.73 2.72
CA LEU A 84 4.64 -6.14 3.12
C LEU A 84 4.08 -7.05 2.02
N VAL A 85 2.97 -6.66 1.40
CA VAL A 85 2.37 -7.43 0.30
C VAL A 85 3.32 -7.52 -0.89
N MET A 86 3.91 -6.41 -1.34
CA MET A 86 4.89 -6.42 -2.43
C MET A 86 6.12 -7.26 -2.07
N GLY A 87 6.58 -7.18 -0.82
CA GLY A 87 7.68 -8.00 -0.31
C GLY A 87 7.40 -9.51 -0.46
N SER A 88 6.19 -9.95 -0.12
CA SER A 88 5.78 -11.35 -0.31
C SER A 88 5.57 -11.74 -1.78
N LEU A 89 5.06 -10.83 -2.61
CA LEU A 89 4.84 -11.10 -4.03
C LEU A 89 6.14 -11.36 -4.80
N LEU A 90 7.28 -10.84 -4.32
CA LEU A 90 8.58 -11.05 -4.97
C LEU A 90 8.93 -12.53 -5.16
N GLU A 91 8.52 -13.42 -4.25
CA GLU A 91 8.83 -14.86 -4.35
C GLU A 91 8.31 -15.47 -5.66
N ASN A 92 7.15 -15.00 -6.13
CA ASN A 92 6.46 -15.60 -7.27
C ASN A 92 6.43 -14.68 -8.51
N PHE A 93 6.56 -13.37 -8.31
CA PHE A 93 6.35 -12.34 -9.33
C PHE A 93 7.55 -11.41 -9.58
N ALA A 94 8.70 -11.64 -8.94
CA ALA A 94 9.91 -10.88 -9.27
C ALA A 94 10.21 -10.96 -10.77
N GLY A 95 10.38 -9.81 -11.42
CA GLY A 95 10.66 -9.75 -12.85
C GLY A 95 9.49 -10.10 -13.77
N LYS A 96 8.24 -10.20 -13.28
CA LYS A 96 7.10 -10.71 -14.06
C LYS A 96 5.99 -9.67 -14.31
N ILE A 97 6.02 -8.52 -13.65
CA ILE A 97 4.96 -7.52 -13.78
C ILE A 97 5.27 -6.55 -14.93
N ASP A 98 4.42 -6.49 -15.95
CA ASP A 98 4.64 -5.59 -17.09
C ASP A 98 4.18 -4.15 -16.83
N LEU A 99 3.23 -3.95 -15.91
CA LEU A 99 2.65 -2.64 -15.66
C LEU A 99 2.31 -2.47 -14.18
N ILE A 100 2.83 -1.39 -13.59
CA ILE A 100 2.46 -0.92 -12.25
C ILE A 100 1.89 0.49 -12.36
N TYR A 101 0.71 0.72 -11.81
CA TYR A 101 0.10 2.05 -11.67
C TYR A 101 -0.09 2.35 -10.19
N ILE A 102 0.42 3.49 -9.72
CA ILE A 102 0.32 3.91 -8.32
C ILE A 102 -0.12 5.38 -8.24
N ASP A 103 -1.10 5.62 -7.36
CA ASP A 103 -1.59 6.94 -6.99
C ASP A 103 -1.43 7.11 -5.46
N PRO A 104 -0.20 7.41 -4.97
CA PRO A 104 0.07 7.57 -3.55
C PRO A 104 -0.58 8.86 -3.01
N PRO A 105 -0.66 9.02 -1.66
CA PRO A 105 -1.08 10.30 -1.09
C PRO A 105 -0.24 11.47 -1.63
N PHE A 106 -0.88 12.60 -1.86
CA PHE A 106 -0.30 13.75 -2.55
C PHE A 106 0.59 14.65 -1.69
N ALA A 107 0.80 14.34 -0.39
CA ALA A 107 1.60 15.16 0.52
C ALA A 107 1.08 16.61 0.67
N THR A 108 -0.23 16.80 0.52
CA THR A 108 -0.94 18.10 0.57
C THR A 108 -0.94 18.73 1.96
N GLY A 109 -0.61 17.97 3.01
CA GLY A 109 -0.71 18.40 4.40
C GLY A 109 -2.14 18.42 4.95
N ALA A 110 -3.11 17.92 4.19
CA ALA A 110 -4.52 17.88 4.58
C ALA A 110 -4.85 16.60 5.40
N ASP A 111 -5.73 16.73 6.39
CA ASP A 111 -6.29 15.58 7.11
C ASP A 111 -7.61 15.16 6.45
N PHE A 112 -7.61 14.02 5.74
CA PHE A 112 -8.78 13.53 5.00
C PHE A 112 -9.75 12.70 5.88
N ARG A 113 -9.67 12.81 7.21
CA ARG A 113 -10.64 12.17 8.12
C ARG A 113 -12.07 12.63 7.83
N VAL A 114 -12.92 11.69 7.47
CA VAL A 114 -14.38 11.88 7.50
C VAL A 114 -14.89 11.39 8.86
N LYS A 115 -15.24 12.31 9.77
CA LYS A 115 -15.91 11.96 11.04
C LYS A 115 -17.39 11.73 10.78
N PHE A 116 -17.89 10.52 11.05
CA PHE A 116 -19.33 10.21 10.98
C PHE A 116 -19.98 10.32 12.36
N LYS A 117 -21.12 11.02 12.46
CA LYS A 117 -22.04 10.89 13.59
C LYS A 117 -23.13 9.87 13.22
N ILE A 118 -23.29 8.83 14.02
CA ILE A 118 -24.47 7.98 14.02
C ILE A 118 -25.41 8.60 15.05
N ALA A 119 -26.50 9.25 14.60
CA ALA A 119 -27.59 9.67 15.46
C ALA A 119 -28.74 8.66 15.33
N GLU A 120 -29.64 8.59 16.32
CA GLU A 120 -30.81 7.70 16.30
C GLU A 120 -31.73 7.92 15.08
N ASP A 121 -31.64 9.10 14.43
CA ASP A 121 -32.49 9.49 13.30
C ASP A 121 -31.78 9.40 11.92
N GLY A 122 -30.60 8.78 11.85
CA GLY A 122 -29.85 8.55 10.61
C GLY A 122 -28.43 9.17 10.55
N ILE A 123 -27.71 8.89 9.45
CA ILE A 123 -26.31 9.30 9.24
C ILE A 123 -26.26 10.74 8.73
N ARG A 124 -25.60 11.64 9.48
CA ARG A 124 -25.30 13.00 9.03
C ARG A 124 -23.81 13.15 8.70
N ILE A 125 -23.51 13.66 7.51
CA ILE A 125 -22.15 14.00 7.06
C ILE A 125 -21.90 15.46 7.46
N ALA A 126 -20.91 15.74 8.29
CA ALA A 126 -20.51 17.10 8.65
C ALA A 126 -19.08 17.39 8.14
N LYS A 127 -18.83 18.62 7.69
CA LYS A 127 -17.49 19.10 7.32
C LYS A 127 -16.68 19.49 8.57
N MET A 128 -15.36 19.53 8.40
CA MET A 128 -14.37 19.89 9.41
C MET A 128 -14.68 21.28 10.04
N GLY A 129 -14.73 21.35 11.38
CA GLY A 129 -14.78 22.61 12.14
C GLY A 129 -16.00 22.84 13.04
N GLU A 130 -17.06 22.05 12.93
CA GLU A 130 -18.34 22.31 13.63
C GLU A 130 -18.73 21.32 14.75
N LEU A 131 -17.85 20.41 15.19
CA LEU A 131 -18.25 19.38 16.16
C LEU A 131 -17.20 19.11 17.25
N PRO A 132 -17.61 18.99 18.53
CA PRO A 132 -16.75 18.56 19.63
C PRO A 132 -16.36 17.08 19.50
N ASP A 133 -15.24 16.73 20.14
CA ASP A 133 -14.56 15.44 19.99
C ASP A 133 -15.44 14.24 20.36
N ILE A 134 -15.88 13.52 19.34
CA ILE A 134 -16.26 12.12 19.50
C ILE A 134 -15.05 11.29 19.11
N GLU A 135 -14.31 10.82 20.11
CA GLU A 135 -13.23 9.85 19.99
C GLU A 135 -13.83 8.47 19.66
N LYS A 136 -14.28 8.29 18.43
CA LYS A 136 -14.29 6.94 17.87
C LYS A 136 -12.80 6.62 17.68
N LEU A 137 -12.27 5.66 18.44
CA LEU A 137 -10.95 5.08 18.21
C LEU A 137 -10.91 4.60 16.76
N ALA A 138 -10.46 5.46 15.86
CA ALA A 138 -10.05 5.06 14.53
C ALA A 138 -9.03 3.95 14.77
N SER A 139 -9.24 2.80 14.12
CA SER A 139 -8.31 1.69 14.30
C SER A 139 -6.91 2.20 13.99
N ALA A 140 -5.86 1.76 14.70
CA ALA A 140 -4.48 2.20 14.46
C ALA A 140 -4.04 2.07 12.97
N ILE A 141 -4.75 1.24 12.21
CA ILE A 141 -4.65 1.06 10.76
C ILE A 141 -5.27 2.25 9.99
N GLU A 142 -6.49 2.70 10.33
CA GLU A 142 -7.12 3.88 9.70
C GLU A 142 -6.32 5.16 9.95
N GLU A 143 -5.69 5.27 11.12
CA GLU A 143 -4.86 6.43 11.47
C GLU A 143 -3.66 6.61 10.52
N LYS A 144 -3.10 5.50 10.02
CA LYS A 144 -1.92 5.52 9.13
C LYS A 144 -2.27 5.70 7.65
N VAL A 145 -3.50 5.37 7.25
CA VAL A 145 -3.95 5.39 5.85
C VAL A 145 -4.46 6.77 5.41
N TYR A 146 -5.03 7.57 6.31
CA TYR A 146 -5.69 8.84 5.96
C TYR A 146 -4.98 10.11 6.46
N ARG A 147 -3.90 9.97 7.23
CA ARG A 147 -3.04 11.10 7.57
C ARG A 147 -2.12 11.41 6.38
N ASP A 148 -2.53 12.34 5.53
CA ASP A 148 -1.59 13.04 4.62
C ASP A 148 -0.80 14.12 5.39
N THR A 149 -0.45 13.80 6.64
CA THR A 149 0.36 14.60 7.55
C THR A 149 1.59 13.78 7.90
N TRP A 150 2.68 14.08 7.21
CA TRP A 150 3.95 13.41 7.37
C TRP A 150 4.63 13.93 8.64
N GLY A 151 4.65 13.14 9.71
CA GLY A 151 5.13 13.58 11.03
C GLY A 151 6.58 14.09 11.07
N ARG A 152 7.41 13.75 10.06
CA ARG A 152 8.78 14.29 9.86
C ARG A 152 8.89 15.13 8.57
N GLY A 153 7.77 15.67 8.08
CA GLY A 153 7.68 16.39 6.80
C GLY A 153 7.92 15.51 5.58
N LEU A 154 8.32 16.13 4.46
CA LEU A 154 8.56 15.45 3.19
C LEU A 154 9.59 14.31 3.27
N ALA A 155 10.53 14.35 4.22
CA ALA A 155 11.49 13.26 4.41
C ALA A 155 10.80 11.92 4.71
N SER A 156 9.77 11.91 5.56
CA SER A 156 9.00 10.69 5.83
C SER A 156 8.13 10.25 4.65
N TYR A 157 7.71 11.19 3.80
CA TYR A 157 7.00 10.88 2.55
C TYR A 157 7.92 10.16 1.56
N PHE A 158 9.11 10.72 1.34
CA PHE A 158 10.12 10.11 0.47
C PHE A 158 10.59 8.76 1.01
N GLU A 159 10.76 8.60 2.31
CA GLU A 159 11.07 7.29 2.90
C GLU A 159 9.96 6.27 2.61
N MET A 160 8.68 6.64 2.79
CA MET A 160 7.56 5.76 2.47
C MET A 160 7.53 5.38 0.98
N LEU A 161 7.69 6.34 0.07
CA LEU A 161 7.68 6.11 -1.37
C LEU A 161 8.88 5.29 -1.82
N PHE A 162 10.08 5.61 -1.33
CA PHE A 162 11.32 4.94 -1.74
C PHE A 162 11.25 3.44 -1.49
N ASP A 163 10.86 3.04 -0.27
CA ASP A 163 10.76 1.62 0.09
C ASP A 163 9.79 0.87 -0.86
N ARG A 164 8.69 1.52 -1.25
CA ARG A 164 7.66 0.94 -2.14
C ARG A 164 8.10 0.88 -3.59
N LEU A 165 8.68 1.96 -4.10
CA LEU A 165 9.15 2.05 -5.48
C LEU A 165 10.32 1.10 -5.72
N TRP A 166 11.15 0.85 -4.70
CA TRP A 166 12.22 -0.14 -4.77
C TRP A 166 11.67 -1.56 -4.95
N LEU A 167 10.67 -1.96 -4.16
CA LEU A 167 10.02 -3.26 -4.35
C LEU A 167 9.25 -3.34 -5.67
N ALA A 168 8.58 -2.26 -6.07
CA ALA A 168 7.90 -2.19 -7.36
C ALA A 168 8.87 -2.42 -8.52
N ARG A 169 10.07 -1.84 -8.46
CA ARG A 169 11.15 -2.10 -9.44
C ARG A 169 11.52 -3.58 -9.49
N ASP A 170 11.70 -4.24 -8.36
CA ASP A 170 12.10 -5.64 -8.30
C ASP A 170 10.98 -6.58 -8.82
N LEU A 171 9.72 -6.15 -8.77
CA LEU A 171 8.57 -6.85 -9.35
C LEU A 171 8.44 -6.66 -10.87
N LEU A 172 8.89 -5.52 -11.41
CA LEU A 172 8.76 -5.21 -12.84
C LEU A 172 9.57 -6.16 -13.71
N SER A 173 9.00 -6.56 -14.85
CA SER A 173 9.71 -7.25 -15.92
C SER A 173 10.77 -6.35 -16.56
N GLU A 174 11.68 -6.93 -17.36
CA GLU A 174 12.75 -6.19 -18.04
C GLU A 174 12.20 -5.05 -18.94
N HIS A 175 10.99 -5.23 -19.47
CA HIS A 175 10.29 -4.26 -20.30
C HIS A 175 9.08 -3.61 -19.60
N GLY A 176 8.97 -3.83 -18.28
CA GLY A 176 7.87 -3.34 -17.49
C GLY A 176 7.90 -1.82 -17.32
N SER A 177 6.73 -1.22 -17.16
CA SER A 177 6.57 0.22 -16.98
C SER A 177 5.86 0.53 -15.67
N ILE A 178 6.26 1.64 -15.03
CA ILE A 178 5.59 2.19 -13.84
C ILE A 178 5.05 3.58 -14.14
N TYR A 179 3.79 3.80 -13.77
CA TYR A 179 3.13 5.10 -13.83
C TYR A 179 2.82 5.53 -12.39
N LEU A 180 3.39 6.67 -12.00
CA LEU A 180 3.23 7.24 -10.68
C LEU A 180 2.53 8.60 -10.80
N HIS A 181 1.34 8.71 -10.22
CA HIS A 181 0.59 9.96 -10.20
C HIS A 181 0.98 10.76 -8.95
N LEU A 182 1.61 11.91 -9.14
CA LEU A 182 2.04 12.79 -8.05
C LEU A 182 1.42 14.17 -8.20
N ASP A 183 1.26 14.86 -7.07
CA ASP A 183 0.88 16.26 -7.04
C ASP A 183 2.02 17.14 -7.57
N PRO A 184 1.72 18.28 -8.24
CA PRO A 184 2.72 19.22 -8.72
C PRO A 184 3.72 19.70 -7.65
N THR A 185 3.33 19.72 -6.38
CA THR A 185 4.19 20.17 -5.27
C THR A 185 5.30 19.18 -4.92
N VAL A 186 5.17 17.90 -5.32
CA VAL A 186 6.14 16.83 -5.01
C VAL A 186 6.70 16.13 -6.26
N SER A 187 6.35 16.62 -7.45
CA SER A 187 6.78 16.04 -8.73
C SER A 187 8.03 16.69 -9.36
N HIS A 188 8.60 17.71 -8.71
CA HIS A 188 9.73 18.50 -9.21
C HIS A 188 11.02 18.29 -8.42
#